data_AF-A0A5S3YLL7-F1
#
_entry.id   AF-A0A5S3YLL7-F1
#
_cell.length_a   1.000
_cell.length_b   1.000
_cell.length_c   1.000
_cell.angle_alpha   90.00
_cell.angle_beta   90.00
_cell.angle_gamma   90.00
#
_symmetry.space_group_name_H-M   'P 1'
#
loop_
_entity.id
_entity.type
_entity.pdbx_description
1 polymer ?
#
loop_
_entity_poly.entity_id
_entity_poly.type
_entity_poly.pdbx_seq_one_letter_code
_entity_poly.pdbx_strand_id
1 'polypeptide(L)'
;VNWADCYAEQAATLNINYIERRNEPLPAPTNLQTQVENGVVKLMWDNPDSGDLVGCFVVRNRFHPPRSPFDGVKLYGGPDMYTLDNFGNADLSKYYGVFSYDHAPNYSEPVVIYYPGKDGK
;
A
#
# COMPACT_ATOMS: atom_id res chain seq x y z
N VAL A 1 39.80 -25.87 -11.86
CA VAL A 1 39.06 -25.00 -10.92
C VAL A 1 38.91 -25.80 -9.65
N ASN A 2 39.61 -25.42 -8.57
CA ASN A 2 39.57 -26.12 -7.30
C ASN A 2 38.45 -25.47 -6.47
N TRP A 3 37.34 -26.19 -6.28
CA TRP A 3 36.21 -25.73 -5.49
C TRP A 3 36.60 -25.88 -4.03
N ALA A 4 36.59 -24.78 -3.26
CA ALA A 4 37.08 -24.75 -1.90
C ALA A 4 36.46 -25.88 -1.04
N ASP A 5 37.32 -26.69 -0.44
CA ASP A 5 36.94 -27.77 0.48
C ASP A 5 36.14 -27.22 1.66
N CYS A 6 35.01 -27.86 1.97
CA CYS A 6 34.12 -27.55 3.08
C CYS A 6 34.74 -27.74 4.49
N TYR A 7 36.04 -28.08 4.55
CA TYR A 7 36.83 -28.28 5.77
C TYR A 7 37.97 -27.27 5.93
N ALA A 8 38.04 -26.23 5.09
CA ALA A 8 39.02 -25.16 5.27
C ALA A 8 38.74 -24.39 6.57
N GLU A 9 39.78 -24.03 7.33
CA GLU A 9 39.68 -23.27 8.60
C GLU A 9 38.96 -21.90 8.46
N GLN A 10 38.65 -21.49 7.23
CA GLN A 10 37.95 -20.26 6.86
C GLN A 10 36.66 -20.53 6.06
N ALA A 11 35.98 -21.65 6.32
CA ALA A 11 34.69 -21.94 5.71
C ALA A 11 33.69 -20.80 6.02
N ALA A 12 32.98 -20.32 4.99
CA ALA A 12 31.95 -19.31 5.15
C ALA A 12 30.86 -19.83 6.10
N THR A 13 30.60 -19.10 7.17
CA THR A 13 29.53 -19.44 8.12
C THR A 13 28.24 -18.75 7.71
N LEU A 14 27.16 -19.53 7.60
CA LEU A 14 25.81 -19.00 7.40
C LEU A 14 25.30 -18.47 8.75
N ASN A 15 25.40 -17.16 8.95
CA ASN A 15 24.83 -16.50 10.11
C ASN A 15 23.38 -16.11 9.81
N ILE A 16 22.42 -16.91 10.28
CA ILE A 16 20.99 -16.59 10.20
C ILE A 16 20.58 -15.89 11.50
N ASN A 17 20.40 -14.58 11.43
CA ASN A 17 19.81 -13.82 12.54
C ASN A 17 18.28 -13.84 12.39
N TYR A 18 17.60 -14.66 13.19
CA TYR A 18 16.14 -14.68 13.26
C TYR A 18 15.66 -13.55 14.16
N ILE A 19 14.98 -12.56 13.56
CA ILE A 19 14.30 -11.49 14.28
C ILE A 19 12.81 -11.80 14.22
N GLU A 20 12.19 -12.09 15.36
CA GLU A 20 10.72 -12.19 15.46
C GLU A 20 10.13 -10.81 15.13
N ARG A 21 9.68 -10.65 13.89
CA ARG A 21 8.93 -9.46 13.49
C ARG A 21 7.52 -9.59 14.07
N ARG A 22 7.15 -8.63 14.90
CA ARG A 22 5.77 -8.46 15.37
C ARG A 22 4.88 -8.29 14.13
N ASN A 23 4.00 -9.25 13.88
CA ASN A 23 3.12 -9.26 12.71
C ASN A 23 1.71 -8.77 13.12
N GLU A 24 1.64 -7.62 13.79
CA GLU A 24 0.39 -6.96 14.12
C GLU A 24 0.17 -5.82 13.13
N PRO A 25 -0.78 -5.93 12.19
CA PRO A 25 -1.07 -4.88 11.23
C PRO A 25 -1.45 -3.57 11.93
N LEU A 26 -1.04 -2.44 11.34
CA LEU A 26 -1.49 -1.13 11.78
C LEU A 26 -3.02 -0.99 11.62
N PRO A 27 -3.66 -0.10 12.42
CA PRO A 27 -5.04 0.27 12.17
C PRO A 27 -5.23 0.82 10.76
N ALA A 28 -6.35 0.50 10.13
CA ALA A 28 -6.66 1.01 8.81
C ALA A 28 -6.87 2.55 8.84
N PRO A 29 -6.54 3.26 7.76
CA PRO A 29 -6.86 4.69 7.62
C PRO A 29 -8.36 4.94 7.76
N THR A 30 -8.78 6.16 8.09
CA THR A 30 -10.20 6.49 8.24
C THR A 30 -10.63 7.64 7.32
N ASN A 31 -11.93 7.93 7.28
CA ASN A 31 -12.50 9.05 6.52
C ASN A 31 -12.07 9.11 5.03
N LEU A 32 -11.94 7.93 4.40
CA LEU A 32 -11.61 7.86 2.98
C LEU A 32 -12.73 8.49 2.14
N GLN A 33 -12.35 9.49 1.36
CA GLN A 33 -13.26 10.23 0.50
C GLN A 33 -12.61 10.54 -0.86
N THR A 34 -13.46 10.79 -1.85
CA THR A 34 -13.03 11.17 -3.20
C THR A 34 -13.65 12.49 -3.62
N GLN A 35 -12.87 13.36 -4.25
CA GLN A 35 -13.32 14.60 -4.87
C GLN A 35 -12.77 14.67 -6.30
N VAL A 36 -13.46 15.35 -7.22
CA VAL A 36 -12.90 15.64 -8.54
C VAL A 36 -12.38 17.07 -8.58
N GLU A 37 -11.08 17.22 -8.84
CA GLU A 37 -10.41 18.52 -9.01
C GLU A 37 -9.78 18.56 -10.41
N ASN A 38 -10.12 19.57 -11.21
CA ASN A 38 -9.57 19.76 -12.56
C ASN A 38 -9.63 18.54 -13.49
N GLY A 39 -10.68 17.71 -13.35
CA GLY A 39 -10.85 16.49 -14.16
C GLY A 39 -10.09 15.27 -13.63
N VAL A 40 -9.45 15.36 -12.47
CA VAL A 40 -8.73 14.26 -11.82
C VAL A 40 -9.42 13.89 -10.52
N VAL A 41 -9.46 12.58 -10.21
CA VAL A 41 -10.00 12.11 -8.93
C VAL A 41 -8.92 12.26 -7.86
N LYS A 42 -9.21 13.08 -6.85
CA LYS A 42 -8.43 13.24 -5.63
C LYS A 42 -8.99 12.33 -4.55
N LEU A 43 -8.10 11.59 -3.91
CA LEU A 43 -8.38 10.77 -2.74
C LEU A 43 -7.82 11.46 -1.49
N MET A 44 -8.58 11.43 -0.40
CA MET A 44 -8.17 11.96 0.90
C MET A 44 -8.59 10.99 2.00
N TRP A 45 -7.77 10.85 3.03
CA TRP A 45 -8.01 9.98 4.17
C TRP A 45 -7.31 10.54 5.41
N ASP A 46 -7.67 10.04 6.58
CA ASP A 46 -6.98 10.32 7.83
C ASP A 46 -6.05 9.16 8.19
N ASN A 47 -4.80 9.50 8.50
CA ASN A 47 -3.81 8.53 8.96
C ASN A 47 -4.19 8.00 10.36
N PRO A 48 -3.94 6.71 10.65
CA PRO A 48 -4.16 6.16 11.98
C PRO A 48 -3.20 6.79 13.00
N ASP A 49 -3.66 6.97 14.24
CA ASP A 49 -2.81 7.41 15.35
C ASP A 49 -1.94 6.23 15.83
N SER A 50 -0.75 6.09 15.24
CA SER A 50 0.23 5.07 15.59
C SER A 50 1.65 5.63 15.45
N GLY A 51 2.48 5.40 16.47
CA GLY A 51 3.90 5.78 16.44
C GLY A 51 4.72 5.00 15.41
N ASP A 52 4.21 3.85 14.94
CA ASP A 52 4.89 2.98 13.97
C ASP A 52 4.45 3.25 12.52
N LEU A 53 3.56 4.24 12.30
CA LEU A 53 3.08 4.59 10.97
C LEU A 53 4.21 5.18 10.12
N VAL A 54 4.52 4.51 9.01
CA VAL A 54 5.40 5.05 7.96
C VAL A 54 4.59 5.82 6.92
N GLY A 55 3.40 5.31 6.59
CA GLY A 55 2.49 6.02 5.71
C GLY A 55 1.35 5.15 5.20
N CYS A 56 0.74 5.61 4.11
CA CYS A 56 -0.35 4.94 3.42
C CYS A 56 0.03 4.52 2.00
N PHE A 57 -0.52 3.39 1.58
CA PHE A 57 -0.35 2.80 0.27
C PHE A 57 -1.71 2.79 -0.43
N VAL A 58 -1.79 3.40 -1.61
CA VAL A 58 -3.06 3.55 -2.35
C VAL A 58 -3.00 2.76 -3.62
N VAL A 59 -4.03 1.96 -3.87
CA VAL A 59 -4.20 1.19 -5.11
C VAL A 59 -5.55 1.45 -5.73
N ARG A 60 -5.61 1.29 -7.05
CA ARG A 60 -6.82 1.40 -7.86
C ARG A 60 -7.08 0.09 -8.58
N ASN A 61 -8.33 -0.37 -8.54
CA ASN A 61 -8.80 -1.53 -9.31
C ASN A 61 -10.13 -1.18 -9.99
N ARG A 62 -10.28 -1.53 -11.28
CA ARG A 62 -11.49 -1.21 -12.07
C ARG A 62 -12.62 -2.23 -11.85
N PHE A 63 -12.28 -3.45 -11.45
CA PHE A 63 -13.20 -4.58 -11.53
C PHE A 63 -13.77 -4.98 -10.18
N HIS A 64 -13.01 -4.78 -9.09
CA HIS A 64 -13.46 -5.13 -7.74
C HIS A 64 -12.75 -4.30 -6.65
N PRO A 65 -13.29 -4.28 -5.42
CA PRO A 65 -12.57 -3.80 -4.24
C PRO A 65 -11.17 -4.41 -4.13
N PRO A 66 -10.11 -3.60 -3.98
CA PRO A 66 -8.77 -4.11 -3.71
C PRO A 66 -8.72 -4.89 -2.40
N ARG A 67 -8.13 -6.07 -2.42
CA ARG A 67 -7.98 -6.96 -1.26
C ARG A 67 -6.57 -6.95 -0.67
N SER A 68 -5.60 -6.41 -1.41
CA SER A 68 -4.21 -6.30 -0.97
C SER A 68 -3.55 -5.07 -1.61
N PRO A 69 -2.44 -4.56 -1.06
CA PRO A 69 -1.69 -3.46 -1.66
C PRO A 69 -1.06 -3.81 -3.03
N PHE A 70 -1.14 -5.06 -3.46
CA PHE A 70 -0.67 -5.53 -4.77
C PHE A 70 -1.84 -5.82 -5.74
N ASP A 71 -3.07 -5.60 -5.29
CA ASP A 71 -4.29 -5.89 -6.04
C ASP A 71 -4.75 -4.66 -6.84
N GLY A 72 -4.06 -4.41 -7.95
CA GLY A 72 -4.38 -3.35 -8.91
C GLY A 72 -3.18 -2.48 -9.25
N VAL A 73 -3.44 -1.22 -9.57
CA VAL A 73 -2.40 -0.25 -9.94
C VAL A 73 -2.08 0.63 -8.73
N LYS A 74 -0.81 0.65 -8.32
CA LYS A 74 -0.32 1.57 -7.29
C LYS A 74 -0.48 3.02 -7.75
N LEU A 75 -1.11 3.84 -6.91
CA LEU A 75 -1.21 5.29 -7.08
C LEU A 75 -0.27 6.05 -6.16
N TYR A 76 -0.10 5.58 -4.93
CA TYR A 76 0.63 6.30 -3.90
C TYR A 76 1.30 5.35 -2.90
N GLY A 77 2.36 5.83 -2.25
CA GLY A 77 3.04 5.15 -1.16
C GLY A 77 3.94 6.11 -0.41
N GLY A 78 3.47 6.63 0.74
CA GLY A 78 4.17 7.67 1.49
C GLY A 78 3.33 8.18 2.68
N PRO A 79 3.79 9.21 3.41
CA PRO A 79 3.18 9.66 4.66
C PRO A 79 1.98 10.62 4.48
N ASP A 80 1.73 11.11 3.26
CA ASP A 80 0.66 12.07 3.00
C ASP A 80 -0.72 11.45 3.24
N MET A 81 -1.70 12.34 3.38
CA MET A 81 -3.11 12.04 3.62
C MET A 81 -3.98 12.21 2.36
N TYR A 82 -3.35 12.39 1.21
CA TYR A 82 -4.04 12.55 -0.07
C TYR A 82 -3.22 12.06 -1.26
N THR A 83 -3.90 11.75 -2.36
CA THR A 83 -3.24 11.53 -3.66
C THR A 83 -4.18 11.87 -4.82
N LEU A 84 -3.62 11.99 -6.03
CA LEU A 84 -4.35 12.26 -7.26
C LEU A 84 -4.23 11.06 -8.22
N ASP A 85 -5.35 10.58 -8.76
CA ASP A 85 -5.39 9.56 -9.82
C ASP A 85 -5.12 10.20 -11.19
N ASN A 86 -3.93 10.79 -11.37
CA ASN A 86 -3.55 11.56 -12.57
C ASN A 86 -3.58 10.74 -13.88
N PHE A 87 -3.48 9.41 -13.78
CA PHE A 87 -3.47 8.50 -14.93
C PHE A 87 -4.81 7.78 -15.14
N GLY A 88 -5.81 8.08 -14.31
CA GLY A 88 -7.13 7.48 -14.42
C GLY A 88 -8.11 8.39 -15.14
N ASN A 89 -8.94 7.80 -15.99
CA ASN A 89 -10.11 8.49 -16.51
C ASN A 89 -11.11 8.73 -15.35
N ALA A 90 -11.46 10.00 -15.08
CA ALA A 90 -12.44 10.37 -14.07
C ALA A 90 -13.88 10.03 -14.46
N ASP A 91 -14.14 9.71 -15.73
CA ASP A 91 -15.47 9.34 -16.19
C ASP A 91 -15.78 7.86 -15.94
N LEU A 92 -14.75 7.04 -15.72
CA LEU A 92 -14.90 5.61 -15.48
C LEU A 92 -15.07 5.28 -13.99
N SER A 93 -15.98 4.36 -13.71
CA SER A 93 -16.12 3.78 -12.40
C SER A 93 -14.93 2.89 -12.02
N LYS A 94 -14.62 2.86 -10.72
CA LYS A 94 -13.43 2.20 -10.18
C LYS A 94 -13.51 2.12 -8.66
N TYR A 95 -12.72 1.22 -8.11
CA TYR A 95 -12.50 1.08 -6.68
C TYR A 95 -11.10 1.58 -6.33
N TYR A 96 -10.99 2.21 -5.17
CA TYR A 96 -9.72 2.55 -4.57
C TYR A 96 -9.61 1.90 -3.20
N GLY A 97 -8.41 1.43 -2.87
CA GLY A 97 -8.07 0.86 -1.58
C GLY A 97 -6.91 1.64 -0.97
N VAL A 98 -7.02 1.96 0.32
CA VAL A 98 -5.95 2.60 1.10
C VAL A 98 -5.58 1.68 2.26
N PHE A 99 -4.28 1.44 2.41
CA PHE A 99 -3.68 0.59 3.44
C PHE A 99 -2.66 1.42 4.22
N SER A 100 -2.67 1.41 5.55
CA SER A 100 -1.55 1.95 6.32
C SER A 100 -0.42 0.91 6.38
N TYR A 101 0.83 1.35 6.50
CA TYR A 101 1.97 0.45 6.63
C TYR A 101 3.07 0.98 7.55
N ASP A 102 3.81 0.04 8.14
CA ASP A 102 4.95 0.28 9.04
C ASP A 102 6.32 0.08 8.34
N HIS A 103 7.41 0.07 9.12
CA HIS A 103 8.78 -0.12 8.61
C HIS A 103 9.08 -1.54 8.10
N ALA A 104 8.23 -2.53 8.39
CA ALA A 104 8.39 -3.94 8.05
C ALA A 104 7.40 -4.38 6.96
N PRO A 105 7.20 -3.54 5.93
CA PRO A 105 5.98 -3.39 5.13
C PRO A 105 4.81 -4.28 5.56
N ASN A 106 4.36 -4.11 6.80
CA ASN A 106 3.16 -4.76 7.31
C ASN A 106 1.97 -3.83 7.03
N TYR A 107 0.97 -4.32 6.31
CA TYR A 107 -0.14 -3.52 5.82
C TYR A 107 -1.41 -3.78 6.62
N SER A 108 -2.19 -2.73 6.88
CA SER A 108 -3.53 -2.86 7.47
C SER A 108 -4.51 -3.60 6.55
N GLU A 109 -5.71 -3.88 7.06
CA GLU A 109 -6.87 -4.12 6.20
C GLU A 109 -7.15 -2.89 5.32
N PRO A 110 -7.69 -3.06 4.09
CA PRO A 110 -8.01 -1.93 3.23
C PRO A 110 -9.22 -1.16 3.72
N VAL A 111 -9.16 0.16 3.59
CA VAL A 111 -10.37 0.98 3.44
C VAL A 111 -10.63 1.18 1.96
N VAL A 112 -11.84 0.80 1.53
CA VAL A 112 -12.23 0.82 0.12
C VAL A 112 -13.32 1.84 -0.12
N ILE A 113 -13.20 2.59 -1.22
CA ILE A 113 -14.26 3.45 -1.74
C ILE A 113 -14.55 3.11 -3.21
N TYR A 114 -15.84 3.01 -3.54
CA TYR A 114 -16.31 2.93 -4.92
C TYR A 114 -16.53 4.34 -5.46
N TYR A 115 -15.89 4.64 -6.58
CA TYR A 115 -16.10 5.86 -7.33
C TYR A 115 -16.91 5.53 -8.59
N PRO A 116 -18.12 6.10 -8.76
CA PRO A 116 -19.04 5.73 -9.84
C PRO A 116 -18.66 6.31 -11.21
N GLY A 117 -17.60 7.13 -11.32
CA GLY A 117 -17.34 7.94 -12.51
C GLY A 117 -18.13 9.25 -12.49
N LYS A 118 -17.66 10.25 -13.25
CA LYS A 118 -18.35 11.53 -13.43
C LYS A 118 -19.69 11.40 -14.17
N ASP A 119 -19.79 10.45 -15.10
CA ASP A 119 -20.98 10.21 -15.94
C ASP A 119 -22.04 9.31 -15.27
N GLY A 120 -21.82 8.88 -14.03
CA GLY A 120 -22.76 8.09 -13.24
C GLY A 120 -23.92 8.89 -12.63
N LYS A 121 -24.21 10.10 -13.14
CA LYS A 121 -25.33 10.96 -12.76
C LYS A 121 -26.16 11.35 -13.98
#